data_AF-A0A920U0C0-F1
#
_entry.id   AF-A0A920U0C0-F1
#
_cell.length_a   1.000
_cell.length_b   1.000
_cell.length_c   1.000
_cell.angle_alpha   90.00
_cell.angle_beta   90.00
_cell.angle_gamma   90.00
#
_symmetry.space_group_name_H-M   'P 1'
#
loop_
_entity.id
_entity.type
_entity.pdbx_description
1 polymer ?
#
loop_
_entity_poly.entity_id
_entity_poly.type
_entity_poly.pdbx_seq_one_letter_code
_entity_poly.pdbx_strand_id
1 'polypeptide(L)'
;MEILYGGIPGRPLGDGIDGHSWWPLFENIPTEYLETYFPIVIESYNSIRDSGGAGKHRGGNGVEKIYRILEPGEVSIHDDRHQSHPWGILGGKPGACSAKWLIQGDSGRKPLPSKIDHVEVYPGDKIIFQTAGAGGWGDPLERSNDAVRKDVARRLVSIEVARESYGVVLDPVTLQTETKETDALRHRIRSTRGAPTVFDFGKQVTGELG
;
A
#
# COMPACT_ATOMS: atom_id res chain seq x y z
N MET A 1 -4.67 19.40 -11.43
CA MET A 1 -5.15 18.00 -11.40
C MET A 1 -3.92 17.10 -11.45
N GLU A 2 -3.72 16.26 -10.44
CA GLU A 2 -2.67 15.25 -10.39
C GLU A 2 -3.34 13.87 -10.36
N ILE A 3 -2.70 12.87 -10.97
CA ILE A 3 -3.12 11.47 -10.91
C ILE A 3 -2.02 10.70 -10.19
N LEU A 4 -2.36 10.10 -9.05
CA LEU A 4 -1.46 9.22 -8.31
C LEU A 4 -1.69 7.75 -8.71
N TYR A 5 -0.60 7.00 -8.80
CA TYR A 5 -0.65 5.58 -9.16
C TYR A 5 -0.41 4.70 -7.93
N GLY A 6 -1.24 3.68 -7.78
CA GLY A 6 -1.07 2.67 -6.74
C GLY A 6 -0.15 1.54 -7.16
N GLY A 7 -0.30 0.40 -6.47
CA GLY A 7 0.41 -0.81 -6.84
C GLY A 7 -0.15 -1.48 -8.10
N ILE A 8 0.72 -2.16 -8.84
CA ILE A 8 0.33 -3.13 -9.88
C ILE A 8 0.25 -4.54 -9.26
N PRO A 9 -0.71 -5.41 -9.63
CA PRO A 9 -0.84 -6.75 -9.04
C PRO A 9 0.37 -7.65 -9.30
N GLY A 10 0.58 -8.60 -8.39
CA GLY A 10 1.48 -9.72 -8.63
C GLY A 10 1.05 -10.51 -9.87
N ARG A 11 2.01 -11.02 -10.64
CA ARG A 11 1.77 -11.73 -11.90
C ARG A 11 2.40 -13.11 -11.85
N PRO A 12 1.98 -14.09 -12.66
CA PRO A 12 2.67 -15.39 -12.75
C PRO A 12 4.17 -15.28 -13.06
N LEU A 13 4.58 -14.21 -13.74
CA LEU A 13 5.95 -13.97 -14.18
C LEU A 13 6.80 -13.19 -13.16
N GLY A 14 6.21 -12.60 -12.12
CA GLY A 14 6.95 -11.84 -11.12
C GLY A 14 6.11 -10.84 -10.34
N ASP A 15 6.79 -10.09 -9.49
CA ASP A 15 6.16 -9.13 -8.59
C ASP A 15 5.45 -8.00 -9.32
N GLY A 16 4.47 -7.44 -8.62
CA GLY A 16 3.83 -6.19 -8.94
C GLY A 16 4.79 -5.02 -8.79
N ILE A 17 4.58 -3.99 -9.61
CA ILE A 17 5.39 -2.77 -9.56
C ILE A 17 4.76 -1.82 -8.53
N ASP A 18 5.58 -1.27 -7.65
CA ASP A 18 5.17 -0.31 -6.62
C ASP A 18 4.92 1.08 -7.22
N GLY A 19 3.81 1.74 -6.86
CA GLY A 19 3.52 3.13 -7.25
C GLY A 19 3.55 3.42 -8.76
N HIS A 20 3.06 2.50 -9.59
CA HIS A 20 3.26 2.53 -11.04
C HIS A 20 1.95 2.48 -11.83
N SER A 21 1.89 3.24 -12.91
CA SER A 21 0.77 3.25 -13.86
C SER A 21 0.79 1.98 -14.73
N TRP A 22 -0.33 1.31 -14.94
CA TRP A 22 -0.35 0.20 -15.91
C TRP A 22 -0.17 0.70 -17.36
N TRP A 23 -0.49 1.98 -17.60
CA TRP A 23 -0.42 2.59 -18.92
C TRP A 23 0.94 3.27 -19.15
N PRO A 24 1.71 2.88 -20.18
CA PRO A 24 3.11 3.26 -20.33
C PRO A 24 3.34 4.74 -20.68
N LEU A 25 2.30 5.47 -21.10
CA LEU A 25 2.40 6.88 -21.50
C LEU A 25 2.12 7.86 -20.36
N PHE A 26 1.77 7.36 -19.18
CA PHE A 26 1.51 8.22 -18.04
C PHE A 26 2.73 8.31 -17.14
N GLU A 27 3.21 9.54 -16.97
CA GLU A 27 4.30 9.90 -16.09
C GLU A 27 3.75 10.55 -14.81
N ASN A 28 4.52 10.46 -13.74
CA ASN A 28 4.22 11.20 -12.53
C ASN A 28 4.59 12.67 -12.69
N ILE A 29 3.80 13.57 -12.11
CA ILE A 29 4.08 15.01 -12.14
C ILE A 29 5.18 15.30 -11.10
N PRO A 30 6.30 15.97 -11.48
CA PRO A 30 7.34 16.34 -10.53
C PRO A 30 6.78 17.20 -9.39
N THR A 31 7.27 16.96 -8.18
CA THR A 31 6.86 17.73 -7.00
C THR A 31 7.13 19.21 -7.17
N GLU A 32 8.30 19.61 -7.68
CA GLU A 32 8.64 21.04 -7.84
C GLU A 32 7.68 21.73 -8.81
N TYR A 33 7.16 21.00 -9.81
CA TYR A 33 6.17 21.55 -10.74
C TYR A 33 4.84 21.84 -10.03
N LEU A 34 4.37 20.93 -9.17
CA LEU A 34 3.14 21.12 -8.41
C LEU A 34 3.23 22.28 -7.42
N GLU A 35 4.35 22.40 -6.70
CA GLU A 35 4.59 23.48 -5.75
C GLU A 35 4.75 24.85 -6.44
N THR A 36 5.16 24.86 -7.71
CA THR A 36 5.24 26.09 -8.52
C THR A 36 3.88 26.55 -9.01
N TYR A 37 3.01 25.60 -9.38
CA TYR A 37 1.70 25.91 -9.98
C TYR A 37 0.58 26.11 -8.96
N PHE A 38 0.67 25.48 -7.79
CA PHE A 38 -0.37 25.50 -6.76
C PHE A 38 0.22 25.98 -5.43
N PRO A 39 -0.56 26.69 -4.58
CA PRO A 39 -0.12 27.16 -3.27
C PRO A 39 -0.08 26.01 -2.25
N ILE A 40 0.77 25.01 -2.52
CA ILE A 40 0.93 23.79 -1.73
C ILE A 40 2.41 23.43 -1.60
N VAL A 41 2.74 22.66 -0.57
CA VAL A 41 4.05 22.02 -0.40
C VAL A 41 3.84 20.53 -0.21
N ILE A 42 4.63 19.72 -0.89
CA ILE A 42 4.61 18.27 -0.71
C ILE A 42 5.58 17.91 0.41
N GLU A 43 5.05 17.62 1.59
CA GLU A 43 5.88 17.28 2.75
C GLU A 43 6.46 15.86 2.67
N SER A 44 5.75 14.96 1.99
CA SER A 44 6.15 13.57 1.87
C SER A 44 5.62 12.98 0.59
N TYR A 45 6.44 12.13 -0.05
CA TYR A 45 6.01 11.26 -1.13
C TYR A 45 6.78 9.94 -1.03
N ASN A 46 6.11 8.90 -0.53
CA ASN A 46 6.75 7.65 -0.13
C ASN A 46 5.90 6.43 -0.49
N SER A 47 6.54 5.26 -0.64
CA SER A 47 5.80 4.00 -0.74
C SER A 47 5.23 3.60 0.63
N ILE A 48 3.99 3.12 0.63
CA ILE A 48 3.33 2.62 1.85
C ILE A 48 3.79 1.18 2.08
N ARG A 49 4.68 1.00 3.07
CA ARG A 49 5.13 -0.32 3.51
C ARG A 49 3.94 -1.21 3.87
N ASP A 50 4.01 -2.49 3.52
CA ASP A 50 2.99 -3.51 3.81
C ASP A 50 1.63 -3.32 3.11
N SER A 51 1.50 -2.34 2.21
CA SER A 51 0.24 -2.13 1.47
C SER A 51 0.02 -3.13 0.33
N GLY A 52 1.09 -3.70 -0.21
CA GLY A 52 1.04 -4.73 -1.24
C GLY A 52 0.62 -6.07 -0.65
N GLY A 53 -0.36 -6.71 -1.30
CA GLY A 53 -0.86 -8.02 -0.92
C GLY A 53 0.23 -9.09 -1.01
N ALA A 54 0.35 -9.89 0.06
CA ALA A 54 1.32 -10.96 0.13
C ALA A 54 1.00 -12.06 -0.89
N GLY A 55 2.03 -12.62 -1.53
CA GLY A 55 1.88 -13.74 -2.46
C GLY A 55 3.23 -14.35 -2.76
N LYS A 56 3.25 -15.45 -3.51
CA LYS A 56 4.50 -15.93 -4.13
C LYS A 56 5.17 -14.79 -4.89
N HIS A 57 4.34 -14.07 -5.65
CA HIS A 57 4.66 -12.77 -6.21
C HIS A 57 3.84 -11.70 -5.51
N ARG A 58 4.54 -10.71 -4.95
CA ARG A 58 3.97 -9.64 -4.13
C ARG A 58 3.18 -8.68 -5.02
N GLY A 59 2.05 -8.17 -4.53
CA GLY A 59 1.38 -7.02 -5.15
C GLY A 59 2.17 -5.74 -4.90
N GLY A 60 2.18 -4.82 -5.86
CA GLY A 60 2.82 -3.52 -5.69
C GLY A 60 2.23 -2.77 -4.49
N ASN A 61 3.09 -2.03 -3.79
CA ASN A 61 2.71 -1.13 -2.73
C ASN A 61 2.08 0.14 -3.32
N GLY A 62 1.14 0.71 -2.57
CA GLY A 62 0.63 2.05 -2.81
C GLY A 62 1.67 3.11 -2.44
N VAL A 63 1.28 4.36 -2.64
CA VAL A 63 2.06 5.55 -2.32
C VAL A 63 1.26 6.48 -1.41
N GLU A 64 1.96 7.08 -0.47
CA GLU A 64 1.46 8.16 0.37
C GLU A 64 2.05 9.47 -0.13
N LYS A 65 1.19 10.46 -0.30
CA LYS A 65 1.60 11.83 -0.56
C LYS A 65 0.89 12.77 0.42
N ILE A 66 1.67 13.65 1.05
CA ILE A 66 1.18 14.61 2.04
C ILE A 66 1.28 16.00 1.43
N TYR A 67 0.13 16.64 1.23
CA TYR A 67 0.00 17.98 0.70
C TYR A 67 -0.26 18.94 1.86
N ARG A 68 0.64 19.89 2.10
CA ARG A 68 0.41 21.01 3.02
C ARG A 68 -0.07 22.22 2.23
N ILE A 69 -1.16 22.80 2.68
CA ILE A 69 -1.82 23.95 2.04
C ILE A 69 -1.16 25.25 2.51
N LEU A 70 -0.92 26.19 1.59
CA LEU A 70 -0.32 27.50 1.89
C LEU A 70 -1.32 28.65 1.83
N GLU A 71 -2.39 28.53 1.04
CA GLU A 71 -3.42 29.55 0.85
C GLU A 71 -4.82 28.94 0.97
N PRO A 72 -5.85 29.72 1.39
CA PRO A 72 -7.21 29.23 1.44
C PRO A 72 -7.70 28.77 0.06
N GLY A 73 -8.40 27.64 0.01
CA GLY A 73 -8.92 27.11 -1.24
C GLY A 73 -9.81 25.89 -1.05
N GLU A 74 -10.06 25.19 -2.15
CA GLU A 74 -10.89 23.99 -2.18
C GLU A 74 -10.13 22.83 -2.83
N VAL A 75 -10.31 21.63 -2.30
CA VAL A 75 -9.74 20.40 -2.86
C VAL A 75 -10.85 19.40 -3.16
N SER A 76 -10.81 18.84 -4.36
CA SER A 76 -11.65 17.72 -4.78
C SER A 76 -10.81 16.45 -4.86
N ILE A 77 -11.35 15.34 -4.35
CA ILE A 77 -10.72 14.03 -4.31
C ILE A 77 -11.58 13.04 -5.08
N HIS A 78 -10.95 12.38 -6.06
CA HIS A 78 -11.55 11.32 -6.85
C HIS A 78 -10.63 10.11 -6.83
N ASP A 79 -11.03 9.10 -6.06
CA ASP A 79 -10.28 7.87 -5.93
C ASP A 79 -11.21 6.66 -5.77
N ASP A 80 -10.68 5.50 -6.11
CA ASP A 80 -11.35 4.21 -6.01
C ASP A 80 -10.61 3.31 -5.00
N ARG A 81 -11.08 2.06 -4.83
CA ARG A 81 -10.48 1.06 -3.92
C ARG A 81 -10.41 1.47 -2.45
N HIS A 82 -11.29 2.38 -2.03
CA HIS A 82 -11.42 2.77 -0.62
C HIS A 82 -12.22 1.74 0.20
N GLN A 83 -13.31 1.23 -0.38
CA GLN A 83 -14.18 0.22 0.26
C GLN A 83 -13.90 -1.22 -0.22
N SER A 84 -13.21 -1.35 -1.36
CA SER A 84 -12.94 -2.64 -2.00
C SER A 84 -11.44 -2.88 -2.11
N HIS A 85 -10.98 -3.96 -1.47
CA HIS A 85 -9.58 -4.35 -1.56
C HIS A 85 -9.22 -4.78 -2.99
N PRO A 86 -7.99 -4.49 -3.44
CA PRO A 86 -7.37 -5.21 -4.55
C PRO A 86 -7.25 -6.71 -4.19
N TRP A 87 -7.77 -7.58 -5.04
CA TRP A 87 -7.93 -9.00 -4.69
C TRP A 87 -6.64 -9.80 -4.79
N GLY A 88 -6.43 -10.72 -3.87
CA GLY A 88 -5.44 -11.77 -3.99
C GLY A 88 -5.90 -12.89 -4.92
N ILE A 89 -4.98 -13.50 -5.66
CA ILE A 89 -5.28 -14.55 -6.65
C ILE A 89 -4.43 -15.80 -6.36
N LEU A 90 -5.03 -16.99 -6.50
CA LEU A 90 -4.40 -18.30 -6.34
C LEU A 90 -3.62 -18.46 -5.03
N GLY A 91 -4.24 -18.11 -3.90
CA GLY A 91 -3.63 -18.13 -2.57
C GLY A 91 -2.94 -16.83 -2.16
N GLY A 92 -2.78 -15.89 -3.09
CA GLY A 92 -2.35 -14.53 -2.78
C GLY A 92 -3.34 -13.80 -1.88
N LYS A 93 -2.84 -12.79 -1.19
CA LYS A 93 -3.58 -11.98 -0.22
C LYS A 93 -3.99 -10.63 -0.82
N PRO A 94 -5.09 -10.05 -0.33
CA PRO A 94 -5.55 -8.75 -0.77
C PRO A 94 -4.54 -7.66 -0.40
N GLY A 95 -4.45 -6.62 -1.24
CA GLY A 95 -3.71 -5.40 -0.92
C GLY A 95 -4.51 -4.47 0.00
N ALA A 96 -3.86 -3.44 0.54
CA ALA A 96 -4.52 -2.41 1.33
C ALA A 96 -5.44 -1.54 0.46
N CYS A 97 -6.54 -1.08 1.07
CA CYS A 97 -7.43 -0.08 0.47
C CYS A 97 -6.76 1.30 0.45
N SER A 98 -7.28 2.17 -0.41
CA SER A 98 -6.92 3.59 -0.38
C SER A 98 -7.57 4.30 0.80
N ALA A 99 -6.92 5.35 1.28
CA ALA A 99 -7.41 6.13 2.40
C ALA A 99 -6.96 7.58 2.29
N LYS A 100 -7.76 8.50 2.83
CA LYS A 100 -7.49 9.93 2.80
C LYS A 100 -7.86 10.55 4.12
N TRP A 101 -7.08 11.52 4.54
CA TRP A 101 -7.34 12.28 5.75
C TRP A 101 -7.06 13.75 5.53
N LEU A 102 -7.81 14.58 6.23
CA LEU A 102 -7.55 16.00 6.42
C LEU A 102 -7.07 16.21 7.86
N ILE A 103 -6.03 17.01 8.03
CA ILE A 103 -5.56 17.51 9.33
C ILE A 103 -5.73 19.03 9.28
N GLN A 104 -6.58 19.60 10.14
CA GLN A 104 -6.82 21.05 10.19
C GLN A 104 -6.26 21.66 11.46
N GLY A 105 -5.20 22.46 11.36
CA GLY A 105 -4.46 22.95 12.53
C GLY A 105 -4.04 21.82 13.49
N ASP A 106 -4.37 21.97 14.78
CA ASP A 106 -4.11 20.97 15.82
C ASP A 106 -5.21 19.89 15.93
N SER A 107 -6.22 19.94 15.06
CA SER A 107 -7.21 18.85 15.02
C SER A 107 -6.53 17.56 14.55
N GLY A 108 -6.97 16.43 15.12
CA GLY A 108 -6.48 15.12 14.69
C GLY A 108 -6.81 14.81 13.23
N ARG A 109 -6.41 13.62 12.77
CA ARG A 109 -6.73 13.14 11.42
C ARG A 109 -8.25 12.93 11.28
N LYS A 110 -8.90 13.70 10.41
CA LYS A 110 -10.29 13.50 9.99
C LYS A 110 -10.31 12.66 8.70
N PRO A 111 -11.04 11.53 8.65
CA PRO A 111 -11.18 10.75 7.42
C PRO A 111 -11.87 11.58 6.32
N LEU A 112 -11.47 11.38 5.06
CA LEU A 112 -12.16 11.92 3.89
C LEU A 112 -12.72 10.78 3.03
N PRO A 113 -13.93 10.92 2.46
CA PRO A 113 -14.46 9.99 1.47
C PRO A 113 -13.56 9.87 0.24
N SER A 114 -13.71 8.77 -0.50
CA SER A 114 -12.95 8.58 -1.75
C SER A 114 -13.43 9.45 -2.90
N LYS A 115 -14.67 9.96 -2.83
CA LYS A 115 -15.28 10.86 -3.80
C LYS A 115 -15.90 12.01 -3.02
N ILE A 116 -15.25 13.16 -3.05
CA ILE A 116 -15.70 14.37 -2.37
C ILE A 116 -15.20 15.58 -3.14
N ASP A 117 -16.06 16.58 -3.26
CA ASP A 117 -15.76 17.83 -3.93
C ASP A 117 -15.81 19.00 -2.95
N HIS A 118 -15.12 20.08 -3.30
CA HIS A 118 -15.19 21.35 -2.58
C HIS A 118 -14.83 21.24 -1.09
N VAL A 119 -13.82 20.44 -0.74
CA VAL A 119 -13.30 20.39 0.63
C VAL A 119 -12.55 21.69 0.90
N GLU A 120 -13.12 22.54 1.75
CA GLU A 120 -12.48 23.78 2.19
C GLU A 120 -11.20 23.48 2.97
N VAL A 121 -10.11 24.16 2.59
CA VAL A 121 -8.80 24.04 3.22
C VAL A 121 -8.20 25.41 3.49
N TYR A 122 -7.43 25.50 4.57
CA TYR A 122 -6.79 26.73 5.01
C TYR A 122 -5.26 26.58 5.13
N PRO A 123 -4.52 27.69 5.16
CA PRO A 123 -3.06 27.65 5.35
C PRO A 123 -2.65 26.83 6.57
N GLY A 124 -1.76 25.86 6.36
CA GLY A 124 -1.28 24.95 7.40
C GLY A 124 -2.00 23.60 7.44
N ASP A 125 -3.18 23.49 6.83
CA ASP A 125 -3.90 22.21 6.73
C ASP A 125 -3.11 21.21 5.90
N LYS A 126 -3.28 19.92 6.21
CA LYS A 126 -2.63 18.81 5.49
C LYS A 126 -3.64 17.82 4.95
N ILE A 127 -3.49 17.48 3.69
CA ILE A 127 -4.19 16.36 3.06
C ILE A 127 -3.21 15.20 2.93
N ILE A 128 -3.53 14.10 3.61
CA ILE A 128 -2.83 12.83 3.45
C ILE A 128 -3.59 12.02 2.43
N PHE A 129 -2.95 11.69 1.32
CA PHE A 129 -3.52 10.85 0.28
C PHE A 129 -2.73 9.54 0.19
N GLN A 130 -3.39 8.42 0.45
CA GLN A 130 -2.83 7.08 0.30
C GLN A 130 -3.54 6.33 -0.83
N THR A 131 -2.79 5.94 -1.86
CA THR A 131 -3.32 5.07 -2.91
C THR A 131 -3.41 3.62 -2.42
N ALA A 132 -4.29 2.84 -3.05
CA ALA A 132 -4.36 1.41 -2.77
C ALA A 132 -3.08 0.69 -3.22
N GLY A 133 -2.74 -0.38 -2.49
CA GLY A 133 -1.76 -1.36 -2.96
C GLY A 133 -2.36 -2.21 -4.08
N ALA A 134 -1.78 -3.38 -4.30
CA ALA A 134 -2.34 -4.38 -5.19
C ALA A 134 -2.35 -5.77 -4.55
N GLY A 135 -3.18 -6.67 -5.06
CA GLY A 135 -3.23 -8.03 -4.56
C GLY A 135 -2.01 -8.85 -4.95
N GLY A 136 -1.65 -9.79 -4.08
CA GLY A 136 -0.61 -10.77 -4.33
C GLY A 136 -1.08 -11.90 -5.24
N TRP A 137 -0.11 -12.58 -5.84
CA TRP A 137 -0.35 -13.75 -6.69
C TRP A 137 0.38 -14.98 -6.13
N GLY A 138 -0.32 -16.11 -6.06
CA GLY A 138 0.24 -17.36 -5.56
C GLY A 138 0.37 -17.40 -4.05
N ASP A 139 0.62 -18.59 -3.49
CA ASP A 139 0.78 -18.78 -2.05
C ASP A 139 2.01 -18.03 -1.49
N PRO A 140 1.84 -17.11 -0.52
CA PRO A 140 2.96 -16.42 0.14
C PRO A 140 4.04 -17.35 0.70
N LEU A 141 3.68 -18.55 1.15
CA LEU A 141 4.64 -19.52 1.71
C LEU A 141 5.55 -20.15 0.66
N GLU A 142 5.28 -19.93 -0.63
CA GLU A 142 6.15 -20.34 -1.74
C GLU A 142 7.16 -19.25 -2.15
N ARG A 143 7.06 -18.03 -1.62
CA ARG A 143 8.03 -16.96 -1.89
C ARG A 143 9.40 -17.35 -1.31
N SER A 144 10.48 -17.07 -2.03
CA SER A 144 11.83 -17.40 -1.54
C SER A 144 12.21 -16.52 -0.34
N ASN A 145 12.98 -17.08 0.59
CA ASN A 145 13.41 -16.34 1.80
C ASN A 145 14.27 -15.12 1.43
N ASP A 146 15.11 -15.24 0.40
CA ASP A 146 15.95 -14.14 -0.08
C ASP A 146 15.11 -13.01 -0.72
N ALA A 147 14.01 -13.32 -1.41
CA ALA A 147 13.11 -12.30 -1.94
C ALA A 147 12.44 -11.53 -0.80
N VAL A 148 11.91 -12.23 0.22
CA VAL A 148 11.31 -11.59 1.40
C VAL A 148 12.34 -10.74 2.15
N ARG A 149 13.56 -11.25 2.34
CA ARG A 149 14.66 -10.51 2.95
C ARG A 149 14.98 -9.22 2.18
N LYS A 150 15.02 -9.28 0.84
CA LYS A 150 15.23 -8.10 -0.02
C LYS A 150 14.08 -7.11 0.11
N ASP A 151 12.84 -7.57 0.19
CA ASP A 151 11.66 -6.70 0.39
C ASP A 151 11.75 -5.96 1.72
N VAL A 152 12.18 -6.64 2.79
CA VAL A 152 12.40 -6.04 4.12
C VAL A 152 13.55 -5.04 4.10
N ALA A 153 14.69 -5.41 3.51
CA ALA A 153 15.83 -4.51 3.37
C ALA A 153 15.50 -3.23 2.59
N ARG A 154 14.59 -3.34 1.61
CA ARG A 154 14.06 -2.21 0.81
C ARG A 154 12.92 -1.45 1.49
N ARG A 155 12.52 -1.85 2.71
CA ARG A 155 11.41 -1.26 3.47
C ARG A 155 10.05 -1.36 2.77
N LEU A 156 9.89 -2.32 1.85
CA LEU A 156 8.62 -2.59 1.15
C LEU A 156 7.71 -3.46 2.01
N VAL A 157 8.32 -4.35 2.79
CA VAL A 157 7.68 -5.26 3.74
C VAL A 157 8.33 -5.07 5.12
N SER A 158 7.57 -5.16 6.19
CA SER A 158 8.07 -5.14 7.57
C SER A 158 8.53 -6.52 8.03
N ILE A 159 9.31 -6.59 9.11
CA ILE A 159 9.76 -7.88 9.67
C ILE A 159 8.56 -8.66 10.22
N GLU A 160 7.58 -7.94 10.75
CA GLU A 160 6.32 -8.47 11.26
C GLU A 160 5.56 -9.15 10.11
N VAL A 161 5.36 -8.46 8.98
CA VAL A 161 4.65 -9.02 7.82
C VAL A 161 5.47 -10.14 7.16
N ALA A 162 6.80 -10.06 7.14
CA ALA A 162 7.67 -11.15 6.68
C ALA A 162 7.39 -12.45 7.46
N ARG A 163 7.25 -12.35 8.78
CA ARG A 163 6.93 -13.48 9.66
C ARG A 163 5.49 -13.95 9.52
N GLU A 164 4.52 -13.04 9.58
CA GLU A 164 3.09 -13.38 9.63
C GLU A 164 2.55 -13.87 8.28
N SER A 165 2.91 -13.20 7.19
CA SER A 165 2.34 -13.47 5.87
C SER A 165 3.16 -14.49 5.09
N TYR A 166 4.50 -14.42 5.14
CA TYR A 166 5.39 -15.29 4.36
C TYR A 166 6.00 -16.44 5.16
N GLY A 167 5.80 -16.44 6.49
CA GLY A 167 6.39 -17.42 7.39
C GLY A 167 7.92 -17.32 7.49
N VAL A 168 8.52 -16.19 7.09
CA VAL A 168 9.97 -15.99 7.06
C VAL A 168 10.41 -15.26 8.32
N VAL A 169 11.32 -15.87 9.07
CA VAL A 169 11.89 -15.28 10.28
C VAL A 169 13.24 -14.67 9.91
N LEU A 170 13.40 -13.38 10.23
CA LEU A 170 14.63 -12.63 9.99
C LEU A 170 15.16 -12.12 11.33
N ASP A 171 16.48 -12.10 11.48
CA ASP A 171 17.13 -11.38 12.57
C ASP A 171 16.89 -9.86 12.40
N PRO A 172 16.45 -9.14 13.45
CA PRO A 172 16.01 -7.76 13.32
C PRO A 172 17.13 -6.75 13.04
N VAL A 173 18.39 -7.13 13.26
CA VAL A 173 19.55 -6.25 13.10
C VAL A 173 20.25 -6.54 11.78
N THR A 174 20.55 -7.81 11.52
CA THR A 174 21.34 -8.26 10.37
C THR A 174 20.48 -8.60 9.16
N LEU A 175 19.17 -8.76 9.34
CA LEU A 175 18.22 -9.26 8.34
C LEU A 175 18.61 -10.63 7.77
N GLN A 176 19.45 -11.40 8.45
CA GLN A 176 19.73 -12.77 8.04
C GLN A 176 18.51 -13.66 8.28
N THR A 177 18.29 -14.61 7.38
CA THR A 177 17.17 -15.54 7.50
C THR A 177 17.49 -16.64 8.49
N GLU A 178 16.62 -16.82 9.48
CA GLU A 178 16.65 -17.95 10.40
C GLU A 178 15.97 -19.16 9.73
N THR A 179 16.73 -19.92 8.94
CA THR A 179 16.19 -20.99 8.08
C THR A 179 15.41 -22.05 8.87
N LYS A 180 15.94 -22.53 9.99
CA LYS A 180 15.26 -23.55 10.82
C LYS A 180 13.93 -23.05 11.37
N GLU A 181 13.89 -21.82 11.86
CA GLU A 181 12.67 -21.22 12.40
C GLU A 181 11.65 -20.92 11.29
N THR A 182 12.13 -20.46 10.13
CA THR A 182 11.31 -20.23 8.93
C THR A 182 10.63 -21.52 8.46
N ASP A 183 11.38 -22.62 8.37
CA ASP A 183 10.82 -23.91 7.93
C ASP A 183 9.78 -24.43 8.94
N ALA A 184 10.09 -24.36 10.23
CA ALA A 184 9.15 -24.74 11.29
C ALA A 184 7.88 -23.87 11.28
N LEU A 185 8.03 -22.56 11.09
CA LEU A 185 6.91 -21.62 11.02
C LEU A 185 6.04 -21.88 9.79
N ARG A 186 6.64 -22.07 8.61
CA ARG A 186 5.90 -22.43 7.38
C ARG A 186 5.17 -23.76 7.51
N HIS A 187 5.81 -24.76 8.10
CA HIS A 187 5.16 -26.05 8.37
C HIS A 187 3.94 -25.87 9.29
N ARG A 188 4.10 -25.11 10.38
CA ARG A 188 3.00 -24.80 11.30
C ARG A 188 1.86 -24.05 10.61
N ILE A 189 2.16 -23.01 9.82
CA ILE A 189 1.13 -22.25 9.11
C ILE A 189 0.39 -23.16 8.12
N ARG A 190 1.11 -24.03 7.37
CA ARG A 190 0.51 -24.98 6.43
C ARG A 190 -0.40 -26.00 7.12
N SER A 191 -0.04 -26.48 8.31
CA SER A 191 -0.85 -27.46 9.04
C SER A 191 -2.10 -26.86 9.68
N THR A 192 -2.08 -25.57 10.02
CA THR A 192 -3.22 -24.91 10.68
C THR A 192 -4.17 -24.19 9.72
N ARG A 193 -3.72 -23.84 8.51
CA ARG A 193 -4.55 -23.09 7.56
C ARG A 193 -5.39 -24.00 6.66
N GLY A 194 -6.52 -23.49 6.18
CA GLY A 194 -7.31 -24.12 5.13
C GLY A 194 -6.62 -24.07 3.75
N ALA A 195 -7.21 -24.75 2.77
CA ALA A 195 -6.72 -24.74 1.39
C ALA A 195 -6.67 -23.30 0.83
N PRO A 196 -5.66 -22.95 0.01
CA PRO A 196 -5.61 -21.64 -0.64
C PRO A 196 -6.84 -21.42 -1.53
N THR A 197 -7.45 -20.23 -1.45
CA THR A 197 -8.58 -19.86 -2.31
C THR A 197 -8.09 -19.35 -3.66
N VAL A 198 -8.93 -19.51 -4.69
CA VAL A 198 -8.63 -18.95 -6.02
C VAL A 198 -8.68 -17.42 -6.01
N PHE A 199 -9.64 -16.85 -5.28
CA PHE A 199 -9.77 -15.42 -5.07
C PHE A 199 -9.86 -15.12 -3.58
N ASP A 200 -9.15 -14.09 -3.14
CA ASP A 200 -9.25 -13.52 -1.80
C ASP A 200 -9.66 -12.04 -1.94
N PHE A 201 -10.93 -11.75 -1.71
CA PHE A 201 -11.51 -10.42 -1.86
C PHE A 201 -11.18 -9.47 -0.68
N GLY A 202 -10.54 -9.98 0.37
CA GLY A 202 -10.39 -9.27 1.63
C GLY A 202 -11.71 -9.06 2.36
N LYS A 203 -11.63 -8.37 3.50
CA LYS A 203 -12.82 -7.98 4.26
C LYS A 203 -13.48 -6.81 3.52
N GLN A 204 -14.78 -6.90 3.24
CA GLN A 204 -15.50 -5.73 2.75
C GLN A 204 -15.56 -4.68 3.85
N VAL A 205 -15.10 -3.46 3.56
CA VAL A 205 -15.28 -2.33 4.46
C VAL A 205 -16.75 -1.91 4.33
N THR A 206 -17.59 -2.43 5.23
CA THR A 206 -19.02 -2.14 5.32
C THR A 206 -19.26 -1.20 6.50
N GLY A 207 -19.14 0.11 6.31
CA GLY A 207 -19.40 1.07 7.38
C GLY A 207 -18.89 2.50 7.12
N GLU A 208 -19.54 3.47 7.77
CA GLU A 208 -19.26 4.91 7.70
C GLU A 208 -17.80 5.25 8.07
N LEU A 209 -17.29 6.29 7.42
CA LEU A 209 -15.93 6.82 7.56
C LEU A 209 -15.65 7.16 9.04
N GLY A 210 -14.87 6.30 9.71
CA GLY A 210 -14.43 6.50 11.10
C GLY A 210 -13.30 7.52 11.22
#